data_AF-A0A946FMS6-F1
#
_entry.id   AF-A0A946FMS6-F1
#
_cell.length_a   1.000
_cell.length_b   1.000
_cell.length_c   1.000
_cell.angle_alpha   90.00
_cell.angle_beta   90.00
_cell.angle_gamma   90.00
#
_symmetry.space_group_name_H-M   'P 1'
#
loop_
_entity.id
_entity.type
_entity.pdbx_description
1 polymer ?
#
loop_
_entity_poly.entity_id
_entity_poly.type
_entity_poly.pdbx_seq_one_letter_code
_entity_poly.pdbx_strand_id
1 'polypeptide(L)'
;MSDAGDVNGDGIADFIGSAQNANTVNGPSTGQALVFFGSTDIANMPTNGGDLDGSDGFRINGVTDSDLMREVGSADVNADGFTDLLLGSHRADIDGQANIGQTYIVFGKAGGFDAEISLSALDGSDGAAFTGAFAASYS
;
A
#
# COMPACT_ATOMS: atom_id res chain seq x y z
N MET A 1 -10.35 -7.35 0.18
CA MET A 1 -10.16 -6.26 1.14
C MET A 1 -9.75 -6.86 2.46
N SER A 2 -8.82 -6.22 3.14
CA SER A 2 -8.35 -6.60 4.47
C SER A 2 -8.43 -5.38 5.39
N ASP A 3 -8.38 -5.66 6.70
CA ASP A 3 -8.22 -4.64 7.72
C ASP A 3 -6.85 -3.97 7.56
N ALA A 4 -6.81 -2.63 7.52
CA ALA A 4 -5.59 -1.85 7.46
C ALA A 4 -5.13 -1.37 8.85
N GLY A 5 -5.92 -1.63 9.90
CA GLY A 5 -5.76 -0.98 11.20
C GLY A 5 -6.07 0.51 11.11
N ASP A 6 -5.61 1.31 12.06
CA ASP A 6 -5.81 2.76 12.10
C ASP A 6 -4.54 3.46 11.58
N VAL A 7 -4.51 3.75 10.28
CA VAL A 7 -3.35 4.29 9.55
C VAL A 7 -3.27 5.80 9.74
N ASN A 8 -4.44 6.47 9.84
CA ASN A 8 -4.51 7.91 10.02
C ASN A 8 -4.54 8.36 11.50
N GLY A 9 -4.65 7.42 12.45
CA GLY A 9 -4.62 7.65 13.89
C GLY A 9 -5.88 8.34 14.44
N ASP A 10 -7.03 8.22 13.76
CA ASP A 10 -8.29 8.84 14.19
C ASP A 10 -9.11 7.99 15.17
N GLY A 11 -8.61 6.80 15.50
CA GLY A 11 -9.24 5.83 16.40
C GLY A 11 -10.27 4.93 15.71
N ILE A 12 -10.42 5.02 14.40
CA ILE A 12 -11.30 4.20 13.57
C ILE A 12 -10.44 3.30 12.68
N ALA A 13 -10.83 2.03 12.54
CA ALA A 13 -10.13 1.13 11.64
C ALA A 13 -10.39 1.49 10.18
N ASP A 14 -9.32 1.45 9.39
CA ASP A 14 -9.25 1.71 7.97
C ASP A 14 -9.33 0.40 7.16
N PHE A 15 -9.57 0.54 5.86
CA PHE A 15 -9.72 -0.59 4.95
C PHE A 15 -8.76 -0.49 3.79
N ILE A 16 -8.18 -1.62 3.39
CA ILE A 16 -7.34 -1.70 2.19
C ILE A 16 -7.89 -2.71 1.19
N GLY A 17 -7.97 -2.29 -0.07
CA GLY A 17 -8.42 -3.09 -1.20
C GLY A 17 -7.35 -3.19 -2.28
N SER A 18 -6.97 -4.41 -2.63
CA SER A 18 -6.02 -4.68 -3.72
C SER A 18 -6.75 -4.97 -5.02
N ALA A 19 -6.37 -4.27 -6.09
CA ALA A 19 -6.72 -4.58 -7.47
C ALA A 19 -5.47 -5.14 -8.17
N GLN A 20 -5.31 -6.46 -8.07
CA GLN A 20 -4.23 -7.18 -8.75
C GLN A 20 -4.37 -6.97 -10.26
N ASN A 21 -3.25 -6.73 -10.95
CA ASN A 21 -3.22 -6.48 -12.40
C ASN A 21 -3.96 -5.22 -12.86
N ALA A 22 -4.26 -4.27 -11.96
CA ALA A 22 -4.71 -2.94 -12.37
C ALA A 22 -3.65 -2.28 -13.26
N ASN A 23 -4.11 -1.63 -14.33
CA ASN A 23 -3.26 -0.71 -15.09
C ASN A 23 -3.15 0.58 -14.29
N THR A 24 -1.93 0.99 -13.97
CA THR A 24 -1.67 2.25 -13.27
C THR A 24 -0.87 3.20 -14.15
N VAL A 25 -0.55 4.38 -13.60
CA VAL A 25 0.33 5.36 -14.24
C VAL A 25 1.73 4.80 -14.54
N ASN A 26 2.14 3.76 -13.82
CA ASN A 26 3.47 3.14 -13.96
C ASN A 26 3.51 2.04 -15.03
N GLY A 27 2.36 1.58 -15.53
CA GLY A 27 2.32 0.56 -16.57
C GLY A 27 1.13 -0.40 -16.46
N PRO A 28 0.94 -1.26 -17.48
CA PRO A 28 -0.09 -2.28 -17.47
C PRO A 28 0.18 -3.35 -16.40
N SER A 29 -0.86 -3.88 -15.78
CA SER A 29 -0.77 -4.98 -14.80
C SER A 29 0.19 -4.74 -13.62
N THR A 30 0.52 -3.49 -13.33
CA THR A 30 1.38 -3.11 -12.20
C THR A 30 0.68 -3.31 -10.85
N GLY A 31 -0.66 -3.33 -10.84
CA GLY A 31 -1.45 -3.51 -9.62
C GLY A 31 -1.58 -2.21 -8.81
N GLN A 32 -2.66 -2.11 -8.04
CA GLN A 32 -2.94 -0.96 -7.19
C GLN A 32 -3.59 -1.40 -5.88
N ALA A 33 -3.26 -0.70 -4.79
CA ALA A 33 -3.98 -0.79 -3.53
C ALA A 33 -4.64 0.55 -3.25
N LEU A 34 -5.83 0.46 -2.67
CA LEU A 34 -6.64 1.60 -2.27
C LEU A 34 -6.82 1.48 -0.76
N VAL A 35 -6.40 2.51 -0.03
CA VAL A 35 -6.63 2.65 1.40
C VAL A 35 -7.79 3.63 1.57
N PHE A 36 -8.78 3.24 2.35
CA PHE A 36 -9.95 4.04 2.68
C PHE A 36 -9.93 4.30 4.18
N PHE A 37 -9.98 5.56 4.58
CA PHE A 37 -10.06 5.88 5.99
C PHE A 37 -11.44 5.54 6.54
N GLY A 38 -11.44 4.90 7.71
CA GLY A 38 -12.63 4.57 8.44
C GLY A 38 -13.43 5.83 8.79
N SER A 39 -14.74 5.69 8.91
CA SER A 39 -15.59 6.81 9.35
C SER A 39 -16.78 6.30 10.13
N THR A 40 -17.24 7.08 11.11
CA THR A 40 -18.54 6.84 11.75
C THR A 40 -19.71 7.25 10.85
N ASP A 41 -19.45 8.08 9.84
CA ASP A 41 -20.41 8.49 8.81
C ASP A 41 -20.27 7.60 7.56
N ILE A 42 -20.69 6.34 7.71
CA ILE A 42 -20.60 5.30 6.68
C ILE A 42 -21.29 5.72 5.37
N ALA A 43 -22.31 6.59 5.44
CA ALA A 43 -23.05 7.04 4.26
C ALA A 43 -22.23 7.95 3.34
N ASN A 44 -21.20 8.61 3.88
CA ASN A 44 -20.33 9.53 3.16
C ASN A 44 -18.93 8.95 2.89
N MET A 45 -18.71 7.67 3.18
CA MET A 45 -17.44 7.03 2.85
C MET A 45 -17.24 6.95 1.33
N PRO A 46 -15.99 7.07 0.84
CA PRO A 46 -15.70 6.97 -0.58
C PRO A 46 -16.09 5.58 -1.11
N THR A 47 -16.92 5.53 -2.14
CA THR A 47 -17.35 4.25 -2.73
C THR A 47 -16.52 3.83 -3.94
N ASN A 48 -15.61 4.70 -4.40
CA ASN A 48 -14.73 4.42 -5.51
C ASN A 48 -13.31 4.87 -5.15
N GLY A 49 -12.32 4.18 -5.73
CA GLY A 49 -10.94 4.54 -5.51
C GLY A 49 -10.55 5.86 -6.17
N GLY A 50 -11.25 6.33 -7.21
CA GLY A 50 -10.87 7.45 -8.08
C GLY A 50 -11.05 8.86 -7.49
N ASP A 51 -11.79 8.97 -6.39
CA ASP A 51 -12.04 10.25 -5.71
C ASP A 51 -11.14 10.47 -4.48
N LEU A 52 -10.42 9.43 -4.03
CA LEU A 52 -9.48 9.53 -2.91
C LEU A 52 -8.46 10.67 -3.10
N ASP A 53 -8.34 11.52 -2.09
CA ASP A 53 -7.56 12.77 -2.13
C ASP A 53 -6.50 12.90 -1.02
N GLY A 54 -6.38 11.91 -0.15
CA GLY A 54 -5.50 11.89 1.01
C GLY A 54 -6.18 12.29 2.32
N SER A 55 -7.41 12.80 2.29
CA SER A 55 -8.22 13.11 3.47
C SER A 55 -9.24 12.01 3.81
N ASP A 56 -9.64 11.23 2.81
CA ASP A 56 -10.60 10.13 2.90
C ASP A 56 -9.97 8.76 2.56
N GLY A 57 -8.68 8.76 2.27
CA GLY A 57 -7.89 7.63 1.88
C GLY A 57 -6.91 7.99 0.77
N PHE A 58 -6.18 7.01 0.24
CA PHE A 58 -5.16 7.22 -0.78
C PHE A 58 -4.93 5.97 -1.63
N ARG A 59 -4.27 6.16 -2.77
CA ARG A 59 -3.89 5.07 -3.67
C ARG A 59 -2.41 4.77 -3.54
N ILE A 60 -2.07 3.51 -3.71
CA ILE A 60 -0.68 3.05 -3.80
C ILE A 60 -0.56 2.35 -5.14
N ASN A 61 0.24 2.93 -6.04
CA ASN A 61 0.45 2.39 -7.37
C ASN A 61 1.66 1.48 -7.39
N GLY A 62 1.55 0.44 -8.20
CA GLY A 62 2.65 -0.47 -8.37
C GLY A 62 3.81 0.00 -9.20
N VAL A 63 5.01 -0.49 -8.91
CA VAL A 63 6.24 -0.01 -9.54
C VAL A 63 6.58 -0.77 -10.82
N THR A 64 6.49 -2.11 -10.82
CA THR A 64 6.87 -2.95 -11.97
C THR A 64 5.77 -3.94 -12.35
N ASP A 65 5.89 -4.53 -13.55
CA ASP A 65 4.96 -5.48 -14.20
C ASP A 65 4.85 -6.80 -13.43
N SER A 66 4.37 -6.75 -12.18
CA SER A 66 4.35 -7.94 -11.34
C SER A 66 3.43 -7.76 -10.14
N ASP A 67 2.20 -8.26 -10.27
CA ASP A 67 1.31 -8.71 -9.20
C ASP A 67 1.57 -8.10 -7.80
N LEU A 68 1.45 -6.78 -7.68
CA LEU A 68 1.49 -6.10 -6.40
C LEU A 68 0.24 -6.39 -5.57
N MET A 69 0.43 -6.35 -4.26
CA MET A 69 -0.62 -6.41 -3.24
C MET A 69 -1.39 -7.74 -3.21
N ARG A 70 -0.72 -8.84 -3.53
CA ARG A 70 -1.20 -10.19 -3.15
C ARG A 70 -1.19 -10.39 -1.64
N GLU A 71 -0.22 -9.77 -0.97
CA GLU A 71 -0.03 -9.85 0.47
C GLU A 71 -0.09 -8.43 1.02
N VAL A 72 -1.03 -8.22 1.91
CA VAL A 72 -1.22 -6.96 2.64
C VAL A 72 -1.28 -7.32 4.11
N GLY A 73 -0.40 -6.69 4.89
CA GLY A 73 -0.40 -6.76 6.35
C GLY A 73 -0.40 -5.37 6.94
N SER A 74 -0.67 -5.27 8.23
CA SER A 74 -0.67 -4.02 8.96
C SER A 74 -0.09 -4.21 10.36
N ALA A 75 0.74 -3.28 10.80
CA ALA A 75 1.34 -3.22 12.13
C ALA A 75 2.01 -1.85 12.33
N ASP A 76 2.08 -1.35 13.56
CA ASP A 76 2.99 -0.25 13.91
C ASP A 76 4.43 -0.81 14.03
N VAL A 77 5.22 -0.70 12.95
CA VAL A 77 6.56 -1.31 12.86
C VAL A 77 7.66 -0.41 13.41
N ASN A 78 7.39 0.89 13.53
CA ASN A 78 8.35 1.90 13.98
C ASN A 78 8.06 2.40 15.41
N ALA A 79 6.97 1.95 16.03
CA ALA A 79 6.48 2.31 17.36
C ALA A 79 6.12 3.80 17.50
N ASP A 80 5.59 4.42 16.44
CA ASP A 80 5.16 5.82 16.45
C ASP A 80 3.68 6.02 16.84
N GLY A 81 2.94 4.92 17.01
CA GLY A 81 1.54 4.91 17.39
C GLY A 81 0.55 4.93 16.24
N PHE A 82 1.01 4.89 14.98
CA PHE A 82 0.17 4.76 13.80
C PHE A 82 0.34 3.36 13.17
N THR A 83 -0.71 2.86 12.53
CA THR A 83 -0.60 1.58 11.84
C THR A 83 0.13 1.75 10.50
N ASP A 84 1.21 1.00 10.31
CA ASP A 84 1.93 0.96 9.03
C ASP A 84 1.40 -0.15 8.13
N LEU A 85 1.53 0.04 6.82
CA LEU A 85 1.07 -0.89 5.80
C LEU A 85 2.24 -1.69 5.22
N LEU A 86 2.14 -3.02 5.27
CA LEU A 86 3.11 -3.94 4.67
C LEU A 86 2.54 -4.48 3.36
N LEU A 87 3.24 -4.24 2.25
CA LEU A 87 2.78 -4.56 0.90
C LEU A 87 3.77 -5.47 0.19
N GLY A 88 3.31 -6.63 -0.26
CA GLY A 88 4.12 -7.59 -1.01
C GLY A 88 3.88 -7.53 -2.52
N SER A 89 4.96 -7.43 -3.29
CA SER A 89 5.04 -7.80 -4.71
C SER A 89 5.91 -9.03 -4.88
N HIS A 90 5.31 -10.21 -4.82
CA HIS A 90 6.06 -11.47 -4.88
C HIS A 90 6.74 -11.75 -6.23
N ARG A 91 6.45 -10.99 -7.27
CA ARG A 91 7.00 -11.20 -8.63
C ARG A 91 7.76 -9.99 -9.17
N ALA A 92 7.97 -8.94 -8.37
CA ALA A 92 8.63 -7.72 -8.80
C ALA A 92 9.93 -8.02 -9.56
N ASP A 93 10.03 -7.46 -10.76
CA ASP A 93 11.27 -7.41 -11.53
C ASP A 93 12.11 -6.22 -11.01
N ILE A 94 13.36 -6.48 -10.61
CA ILE A 94 14.24 -5.49 -9.97
C ILE A 94 15.62 -5.54 -10.63
N ASP A 95 16.15 -4.38 -11.02
CA ASP A 95 17.47 -4.23 -11.66
C ASP A 95 17.70 -5.19 -12.84
N GLY A 96 16.65 -5.45 -13.62
CA GLY A 96 16.68 -6.35 -14.78
C GLY A 96 16.63 -7.84 -14.45
N GLN A 97 16.42 -8.22 -13.19
CA GLN A 97 16.21 -9.59 -12.76
C GLN A 97 14.72 -9.86 -12.51
N ALA A 98 14.22 -10.96 -13.07
CA ALA A 98 12.80 -11.27 -13.03
C ALA A 98 12.38 -12.01 -11.74
N ASN A 99 11.20 -11.70 -11.21
CA ASN A 99 10.60 -12.36 -10.04
C ASN A 99 11.50 -12.40 -8.79
N ILE A 100 12.24 -11.31 -8.52
CA ILE A 100 13.04 -11.18 -7.28
C ILE A 100 12.12 -11.01 -6.08
N GLY A 101 11.02 -10.30 -6.28
CA GLY A 101 10.08 -9.97 -5.23
C GLY A 101 10.52 -8.76 -4.40
N GLN A 102 9.54 -7.97 -3.97
CA GLN A 102 9.76 -6.78 -3.17
C GLN A 102 8.69 -6.66 -2.11
N THR A 103 9.09 -6.21 -0.93
CA THR A 103 8.18 -5.83 0.14
C THR A 103 8.35 -4.35 0.42
N TYR A 104 7.25 -3.65 0.63
CA TYR A 104 7.24 -2.25 0.99
C TYR A 104 6.58 -2.08 2.34
N ILE A 105 7.05 -1.11 3.10
CA ILE A 105 6.36 -0.60 4.28
C ILE A 105 6.03 0.86 3.97
N VAL A 106 4.77 1.24 4.16
CA VAL A 106 4.30 2.63 4.07
C VAL A 106 3.86 3.05 5.47
N PHE A 107 4.44 4.13 6.00
CA PHE A 107 4.18 4.54 7.37
C PHE A 107 2.82 5.24 7.54
N GLY A 108 2.15 4.91 8.63
CA GLY A 108 0.97 5.65 9.09
C GLY A 108 1.34 7.03 9.64
N LYS A 109 0.35 7.92 9.74
CA LYS A 109 0.52 9.28 10.30
C LYS A 109 -0.83 9.96 10.52
N ALA A 110 -0.87 11.01 11.33
CA ALA A 110 -2.07 11.79 11.69
C ALA A 110 -2.79 12.53 10.52
N GLY A 111 -2.48 12.23 9.26
CA GLY A 111 -3.01 12.86 8.06
C GLY A 111 -1.93 13.51 7.19
N GLY A 112 -2.38 14.33 6.24
CA GLY A 112 -1.50 14.92 5.22
C GLY A 112 -0.93 13.87 4.27
N PHE A 113 -1.71 12.81 3.99
CA PHE A 113 -1.40 11.89 2.92
C PHE A 113 -1.64 12.58 1.58
N ASP A 114 -0.86 12.19 0.58
CA ASP A 114 -1.16 12.51 -0.80
C ASP A 114 -2.25 11.56 -1.31
N ALA A 115 -3.01 11.99 -2.32
CA ALA A 115 -3.96 11.13 -3.02
C ALA A 115 -3.32 9.87 -3.62
N GLU A 116 -2.01 9.93 -3.89
CA GLU A 116 -1.20 8.85 -4.45
C GLU A 116 0.15 8.77 -3.76
N ILE A 117 0.49 7.58 -3.24
CA ILE A 117 1.81 7.27 -2.71
C ILE A 117 2.61 6.52 -3.76
N SER A 118 3.78 7.07 -4.08
CA SER A 118 4.74 6.44 -4.98
C SER A 118 5.71 5.54 -4.21
N LEU A 119 5.59 4.23 -4.40
CA LEU A 119 6.46 3.24 -3.76
C LEU A 119 7.95 3.39 -4.13
N SER A 120 8.25 4.00 -5.28
CA SER A 120 9.62 4.28 -5.70
C SER A 120 10.23 5.54 -5.06
N ALA A 121 9.40 6.34 -4.39
CA ALA A 121 9.82 7.57 -3.72
C ALA A 121 10.09 7.38 -2.21
N LEU A 122 9.78 6.20 -1.66
CA LEU A 122 9.97 5.93 -0.23
C LEU A 122 11.43 6.11 0.18
N ASP A 123 11.68 6.94 1.19
CA ASP A 123 13.03 7.42 1.54
C ASP A 123 13.46 7.14 2.99
N GLY A 124 12.61 6.44 3.75
CA GLY A 124 12.81 6.15 5.17
C GLY A 124 12.06 7.11 6.10
N SER A 125 11.51 8.22 5.60
CA SER A 125 10.64 9.11 6.37
C SER A 125 9.14 8.82 6.19
N ASP A 126 8.78 8.25 5.05
CA ASP A 126 7.41 7.91 4.63
C ASP A 126 7.21 6.39 4.44
N GLY A 127 8.29 5.62 4.54
CA GLY A 127 8.27 4.18 4.41
C GLY A 127 9.62 3.63 3.99
N ALA A 128 9.66 2.35 3.63
CA ALA A 128 10.86 1.67 3.17
C ALA A 128 10.55 0.57 2.16
N ALA A 129 11.48 0.35 1.23
CA ALA A 129 11.43 -0.77 0.29
C ALA A 129 12.50 -1.82 0.65
N PHE A 130 12.10 -3.08 0.66
CA PHE A 130 12.93 -4.24 0.93
C PHE A 130 12.93 -5.16 -0.28
N THR A 131 14.09 -5.32 -0.90
CA THR A 131 14.28 -6.30 -1.96
C THR A 131 14.39 -7.68 -1.36
N GLY A 132 13.54 -8.61 -1.82
CA GLY A 132 13.59 -10.00 -1.38
C GLY A 132 14.91 -10.64 -1.81
N ALA A 133 15.70 -11.14 -0.85
CA ALA A 133 16.72 -12.16 -1.13
C ALA A 133 16.10 -13.57 -1.22
N PHE A 134 14.82 -13.71 -0.86
CA PHE A 134 14.06 -14.95 -0.95
C PHE A 134 13.37 -15.04 -2.30
N ALA A 135 14.15 -15.35 -3.33
CA ALA A 135 13.60 -15.91 -4.55
C ALA A 135 12.74 -17.13 -4.16
N ALA A 136 11.42 -16.97 -4.15
CA ALA A 136 10.42 -18.03 -4.12
C ALA A 136 10.77 -19.28 -3.29
N SER A 137 11.10 -19.16 -2.00
CA SER A 137 11.15 -20.37 -1.14
C SER A 137 9.79 -20.55 -0.45
N TYR A 138 8.91 -21.29 -1.13
CA TYR A 138 7.74 -21.92 -0.53
C TYR A 138 8.19 -22.84 0.62
N SER A 139 7.49 -22.76 1.76
CA SER A 139 7.25 -23.89 2.65
C SER A 139 5.77 -23.98 2.93
#